data_AF-A0A6G7PDL2-F1
#
_entry.id   AF-A0A6G7PDL2-F1
#
_cell.length_a   1.000
_cell.length_b   1.000
_cell.length_c   1.000
_cell.angle_alpha   90.00
_cell.angle_beta   90.00
_cell.angle_gamma   90.00
#
_symmetry.space_group_name_H-M   'P 1'
#
loop_
_entity.id
_entity.type
_entity.pdbx_description
1 polymer ?
#
loop_
_entity_poly.entity_id
_entity_poly.type
_entity_poly.pdbx_seq_one_letter_code
_entity_poly.pdbx_strand_id
1 'polypeptide(L)'
;MKKLKLQAAVMGVAACFSLGLQGAANAVPGGDVSVMAHPTGCYDGLYDNGWYMSCTKSNGGQYRAWVRCIPFNGGPKVERDAAVWKSSGLSIVSCPPLTYVETGGQWTRG
;
A
#
# COMPACT_ATOMS: atom_id res chain seq x y z
N MET A 1 -5.90 41.10 20.19
CA MET A 1 -5.78 41.98 19.01
C MET A 1 -4.31 42.27 18.73
N LYS A 2 -3.72 41.66 17.70
CA LYS A 2 -2.43 42.10 17.10
C LYS A 2 -2.59 41.99 15.58
N LYS A 3 -2.30 43.10 14.89
CA LYS A 3 -2.51 43.35 13.46
C LYS A 3 -1.20 43.18 12.68
N LEU A 4 -1.35 42.78 11.41
CA LEU A 4 -0.51 43.12 10.23
C LEU A 4 0.91 42.49 10.19
N LYS A 5 1.48 42.07 9.06
CA LYS A 5 1.43 42.61 7.68
C LYS A 5 1.54 41.53 6.60
N LEU A 6 0.75 41.74 5.56
CA LEU A 6 0.84 41.18 4.22
C LEU A 6 1.99 41.86 3.47
N GLN A 7 2.91 41.13 2.84
CA GLN A 7 3.68 41.61 1.68
C GLN A 7 3.85 40.50 0.66
N ALA A 8 3.25 40.73 -0.50
CA ALA A 8 3.46 40.03 -1.74
C ALA A 8 4.79 40.47 -2.36
N ALA A 9 5.48 39.54 -3.02
CA ALA A 9 6.49 39.87 -4.02
C ALA A 9 6.36 38.89 -5.19
N VAL A 10 5.84 39.42 -6.28
CA VAL A 10 5.68 38.83 -7.60
C VAL A 10 6.98 39.02 -8.37
N MET A 11 7.56 37.94 -8.90
CA MET A 11 8.48 37.92 -10.05
C MET A 11 8.28 36.53 -10.68
N GLY A 12 7.74 36.33 -11.88
CA GLY A 12 7.87 37.10 -13.11
C GLY A 12 8.88 36.41 -14.02
N VAL A 13 8.50 35.33 -14.72
CA VAL A 13 9.27 34.80 -15.85
C VAL A 13 8.34 34.39 -17.00
N ALA A 14 8.48 35.18 -18.06
CA ALA A 14 8.19 35.00 -19.48
C ALA A 14 7.55 33.70 -19.97
N ALA A 15 6.51 33.90 -20.78
CA ALA A 15 5.92 32.92 -21.68
C ALA A 15 6.91 32.46 -22.76
N CYS A 16 7.01 31.15 -22.96
CA CYS A 16 7.44 30.55 -24.22
C CYS A 16 6.26 29.73 -24.77
N PHE A 17 5.59 30.29 -25.77
CA PHE A 17 4.63 29.56 -26.60
C PHE A 17 5.41 28.61 -27.51
N SER A 18 5.57 27.36 -27.10
CA SER A 18 5.96 26.28 -28.01
C SER A 18 4.71 25.78 -28.73
N LEU A 19 4.49 26.28 -29.96
CA LEU A 19 3.60 25.69 -30.96
C LEU A 19 4.12 24.29 -31.32
N GLY A 20 3.71 23.30 -30.54
CA GLY A 20 3.94 21.88 -30.79
C GLY A 20 2.72 21.28 -31.49
N LEU A 21 2.89 21.00 -32.79
CA LEU A 21 2.23 19.98 -33.60
C LEU A 21 0.99 19.30 -32.98
N GLN A 22 -0.19 19.59 -33.52
CA GLN A 22 -1.43 18.86 -33.25
C GLN A 22 -1.30 17.42 -33.81
N GLY A 23 -0.71 16.52 -33.05
CA GLY A 23 -0.92 15.09 -33.25
C GLY A 23 -2.38 14.79 -32.96
N ALA A 24 -3.09 14.18 -33.91
CA ALA A 24 -4.43 13.68 -33.68
C ALA A 24 -4.37 12.69 -32.50
N ALA A 25 -4.76 13.16 -31.32
CA ALA A 25 -5.04 12.29 -30.19
C ALA A 25 -6.27 11.47 -30.59
N ASN A 26 -6.03 10.26 -31.09
CA ASN A 26 -7.07 9.25 -31.14
C ASN A 26 -7.50 9.03 -29.69
N ALA A 27 -8.61 9.65 -29.30
CA ALA A 27 -9.28 9.33 -28.05
C ALA A 27 -9.76 7.89 -28.18
N VAL A 28 -8.93 6.95 -27.72
CA VAL A 28 -9.39 5.60 -27.44
C VAL A 28 -10.55 5.77 -26.47
N PRO A 29 -11.74 5.19 -26.73
CA PRO A 29 -12.86 5.23 -25.80
C PRO A 29 -12.34 4.84 -24.44
N GLY A 30 -12.47 5.76 -23.48
CA GLY A 30 -12.01 5.56 -22.11
C GLY A 30 -12.66 4.29 -21.57
N GLY A 31 -11.90 3.19 -21.59
CA GLY A 31 -12.22 2.04 -20.77
C GLY A 31 -12.27 2.53 -19.33
N ASP A 32 -13.26 2.07 -18.58
CA ASP A 32 -13.43 2.43 -17.17
C ASP A 32 -12.09 2.34 -16.45
N VAL A 33 -11.49 3.50 -16.12
CA VAL A 33 -10.33 3.57 -15.25
C VAL A 33 -10.88 3.26 -13.86
N SER A 34 -11.01 1.97 -13.56
CA SER A 34 -11.36 1.52 -12.22
C SER A 34 -10.16 1.86 -11.33
N VAL A 35 -10.22 3.02 -10.68
CA VAL A 35 -9.26 3.43 -9.66
C VAL A 35 -9.36 2.40 -8.55
N MET A 36 -8.48 1.39 -8.57
CA MET A 36 -8.43 0.39 -7.51
C MET A 36 -7.96 1.10 -6.24
N ALA A 37 -8.89 1.27 -5.31
CA ALA A 37 -8.63 1.92 -4.05
C ALA A 37 -8.06 0.93 -3.04
N HIS A 38 -7.32 1.45 -2.08
CA HIS A 38 -6.71 0.66 -1.03
C HIS A 38 -7.76 -0.08 -0.20
N PRO A 39 -7.52 -1.34 0.23
CA PRO A 39 -8.40 -2.02 1.16
C PRO A 39 -8.59 -1.21 2.46
N THR A 40 -9.81 -1.21 3.01
CA THR A 40 -10.16 -0.48 4.23
C THR A 40 -10.83 -1.38 5.26
N GLY A 41 -10.82 -0.93 6.52
CA GLY A 41 -11.28 -1.76 7.65
C GLY A 41 -10.39 -3.00 7.84
N CYS A 42 -9.09 -2.83 7.62
CA CYS A 42 -8.13 -3.91 7.81
C CYS A 42 -7.77 -4.03 9.29
N TYR A 43 -7.75 -5.27 9.77
CA TYR A 43 -7.27 -5.65 11.09
C TYR A 43 -6.36 -6.86 10.96
N ASP A 44 -5.35 -6.91 11.80
CA ASP A 44 -4.33 -7.93 11.81
C ASP A 44 -3.96 -8.30 13.25
N GLY A 45 -3.22 -9.40 13.38
CA GLY A 45 -2.73 -9.80 14.68
C GLY A 45 -2.02 -11.15 14.67
N LEU A 46 -1.60 -11.57 15.86
CA LEU A 46 -1.00 -12.87 16.09
C LEU A 46 -2.02 -13.99 15.85
N TYR A 47 -1.61 -15.03 15.15
CA TYR A 47 -2.36 -16.27 14.97
C TYR A 47 -1.44 -17.47 15.20
N ASP A 48 -1.55 -18.09 16.37
CA ASP A 48 -0.64 -19.16 16.80
C ASP A 48 0.83 -18.72 16.65
N ASN A 49 1.69 -19.50 15.97
CA ASN A 49 3.05 -19.11 15.63
C ASN A 49 3.10 -18.35 14.28
N GLY A 50 2.24 -17.35 14.10
CA GLY A 50 2.08 -16.67 12.83
C GLY A 50 1.38 -15.32 12.93
N TRP A 51 1.02 -14.78 11.77
CA TRP A 51 0.27 -13.54 11.65
C TRP A 51 -0.93 -13.76 10.75
N TYR A 52 -2.04 -13.11 11.09
CA TYR A 52 -3.22 -13.05 10.25
C TYR A 52 -3.60 -11.62 9.96
N MET A 53 -4.32 -11.43 8.85
CA MET A 53 -5.01 -10.18 8.58
C MET A 53 -6.31 -10.42 7.81
N SER A 54 -7.23 -9.46 7.91
CA SER A 54 -8.47 -9.42 7.14
C SER A 54 -8.88 -7.98 6.93
N CYS A 55 -9.45 -7.66 5.78
CA CYS A 55 -10.05 -6.35 5.52
C CYS A 55 -11.55 -6.49 5.28
N THR A 56 -12.33 -5.59 5.86
CA THR A 56 -13.79 -5.55 5.67
C THR A 56 -14.16 -5.17 4.22
N LYS A 57 -13.36 -4.33 3.55
CA LYS A 57 -13.62 -3.88 2.19
C LYS A 57 -12.34 -3.91 1.34
N SER A 58 -12.43 -4.50 0.15
CA SER A 58 -11.31 -4.54 -0.80
C SER A 58 -11.11 -3.21 -1.53
N ASN A 59 -12.22 -2.53 -1.86
CA ASN A 59 -12.27 -1.34 -2.72
C ASN A 59 -11.55 -1.52 -4.07
N GLY A 60 -11.54 -2.75 -4.58
CA GLY A 60 -10.78 -3.14 -5.77
C GLY A 60 -9.37 -3.65 -5.46
N GLY A 61 -8.75 -3.22 -4.35
CA GLY A 61 -7.43 -3.68 -3.94
C GLY A 61 -7.37 -5.11 -3.39
N GLN A 62 -6.15 -5.55 -3.09
CA GLN A 62 -5.84 -6.85 -2.50
C GLN A 62 -4.87 -6.70 -1.34
N TYR A 63 -4.85 -7.68 -0.44
CA TYR A 63 -4.00 -7.70 0.73
C TYR A 63 -3.43 -9.09 1.00
N ARG A 64 -2.33 -9.14 1.75
CA ARG A 64 -1.76 -10.38 2.28
C ARG A 64 -1.03 -10.11 3.60
N ALA A 65 -1.03 -11.09 4.48
CA ALA A 65 -0.30 -11.05 5.74
C ALA A 65 1.20 -11.30 5.51
N TRP A 66 2.04 -10.69 6.33
CA TRP A 66 3.46 -11.02 6.45
C TRP A 66 3.85 -11.19 7.91
N VAL A 67 4.91 -11.96 8.16
CA VAL A 67 5.44 -12.23 9.49
C VAL A 67 6.96 -12.31 9.46
N ARG A 68 7.61 -11.79 10.49
CA ARG A 68 9.02 -11.96 10.77
C ARG A 68 9.22 -12.85 12.00
N CYS A 69 10.05 -13.86 11.83
CA CYS A 69 10.27 -14.93 12.78
C CYS A 69 11.72 -14.95 13.23
N ILE A 70 11.96 -15.19 14.52
CA ILE A 70 13.28 -15.37 15.11
C ILE A 70 13.51 -16.86 15.37
N PRO A 71 14.62 -17.45 14.88
CA PRO A 71 15.02 -18.80 15.25
C PRO A 71 15.45 -18.92 16.72
N PHE A 72 15.08 -20.03 17.38
CA PHE A 72 15.49 -20.27 18.78
C PHE A 72 17.00 -20.40 18.97
N ASN A 73 17.74 -20.78 17.93
CA ASN A 73 19.18 -20.93 17.97
C ASN A 73 19.94 -19.60 17.75
N GLY A 74 19.25 -18.45 17.70
CA GLY A 74 19.87 -17.15 17.44
C GLY A 74 20.33 -16.96 15.99
N GLY A 75 19.87 -17.83 15.08
CA GLY A 75 20.15 -17.73 13.65
C GLY A 75 19.52 -16.49 12.99
N PRO A 76 19.71 -16.32 11.67
CA PRO A 76 19.15 -15.19 10.93
C PRO A 76 17.63 -15.20 10.98
N LYS A 77 17.04 -14.01 11.11
CA LYS A 77 15.59 -13.83 11.08
C LYS A 77 15.03 -14.27 9.72
N VAL A 78 13.81 -14.81 9.74
CA VAL A 78 13.11 -15.27 8.53
C VAL A 78 11.85 -14.44 8.35
N GLU A 79 11.67 -13.87 7.16
CA GLU A 79 10.44 -13.18 6.79
C GLU A 79 9.61 -14.07 5.85
N ARG A 80 8.29 -14.11 6.06
CA ARG A 80 7.36 -14.91 5.28
C ARG A 80 6.15 -14.07 4.94
N ASP A 81 5.67 -14.24 3.71
CA ASP A 81 4.40 -13.68 3.25
C ASP A 81 3.38 -14.81 3.05
N ALA A 82 2.09 -14.49 3.20
CA ALA A 82 1.04 -15.35 2.68
C ALA A 82 1.16 -15.45 1.15
N ALA A 83 1.03 -16.66 0.63
CA ALA A 83 1.28 -16.95 -0.79
C ALA A 83 0.28 -16.26 -1.74
N VAL A 84 -0.94 -16.01 -1.26
CA VAL A 84 -2.05 -15.51 -2.07
C VAL A 84 -2.44 -14.11 -1.62
N TRP A 85 -2.51 -13.19 -2.58
CA TRP A 85 -3.16 -11.91 -2.40
C TRP A 85 -4.67 -12.09 -2.38
N LYS A 86 -5.32 -11.65 -1.31
CA LYS A 86 -6.77 -11.78 -1.10
C LYS A 86 -7.45 -10.44 -1.34
N SER A 87 -8.58 -10.47 -2.05
CA SER A 87 -9.53 -9.34 -2.05
C SER A 87 -10.52 -9.45 -0.87
N SER A 88 -10.73 -10.64 -0.31
CA SER A 88 -11.64 -10.86 0.82
C SER A 88 -11.21 -12.06 1.67
N GLY A 89 -11.65 -12.07 2.93
CA GLY A 89 -11.44 -13.17 3.86
C GLY A 89 -10.05 -13.20 4.51
N LEU A 90 -9.80 -14.23 5.30
CA LEU A 90 -8.64 -14.28 6.18
C LEU A 90 -7.34 -14.60 5.42
N SER A 91 -6.34 -13.73 5.47
CA SER A 91 -4.97 -14.04 5.03
C SER A 91 -4.15 -14.47 6.23
N ILE A 92 -3.49 -15.63 6.16
CA ILE A 92 -2.68 -16.17 7.26
C ILE A 92 -1.30 -16.53 6.73
N VAL A 93 -0.28 -16.28 7.52
CA VAL A 93 1.09 -16.76 7.32
C VAL A 93 1.64 -17.28 8.64
N SER A 94 2.34 -18.40 8.59
CA SER A 94 2.94 -19.03 9.77
C SER A 94 4.46 -18.98 9.70
N CYS A 95 5.07 -18.84 10.87
CA CYS A 95 6.49 -19.02 11.05
C CYS A 95 6.90 -20.48 10.83
N PRO A 96 8.10 -20.74 10.29
CA PRO A 96 8.64 -22.10 10.19
C PRO A 96 8.81 -22.76 11.58
N PRO A 97 8.92 -24.10 11.64
CA PRO A 97 9.27 -24.80 12.88
C PRO A 97 10.57 -24.26 13.49
N LEU A 98 10.68 -24.35 14.83
CA LEU A 98 11.84 -23.88 15.61
C LEU A 98 12.12 -22.36 15.50
N THR A 99 11.10 -21.59 15.17
CA THR A 99 11.13 -20.13 15.20
C THR A 99 9.90 -19.61 15.97
N TYR A 100 9.96 -18.37 16.46
CA TYR A 100 8.83 -17.68 17.08
C TYR A 100 8.58 -16.32 16.43
N VAL A 101 7.34 -15.84 16.50
CA VAL A 101 6.96 -14.54 15.93
C VAL A 101 7.68 -13.40 16.66
N GLU A 102 8.37 -12.54 15.91
CA GLU A 102 8.85 -11.25 16.40
C GLU A 102 7.80 -10.16 16.16
N THR A 103 7.36 -10.06 14.91
CA THR A 103 6.42 -9.04 14.45
C THR A 103 5.76 -9.52 13.16
N GLY A 104 4.69 -8.86 12.75
CA GLY A 104 4.06 -9.08 11.46
C GLY A 104 3.26 -7.86 11.06
N GLY A 105 2.56 -7.98 9.94
CA GLY A 105 1.72 -6.91 9.46
C GLY A 105 0.99 -7.26 8.17
N GLN A 106 0.60 -6.20 7.47
CA GLN A 106 -0.14 -6.26 6.23
C GLN A 106 0.63 -5.67 5.06
N TRP A 107 0.55 -6.37 3.93
CA TRP A 107 0.85 -5.81 2.62
C TRP A 107 -0.45 -5.60 1.86
N THR A 108 -0.54 -4.48 1.17
CA THR A 108 -1.73 -4.05 0.44
C THR A 108 -1.31 -3.54 -0.93
N ARG A 109 -2.13 -3.81 -1.94
CA ARG A 109 -1.94 -3.34 -3.32
C ARG A 109 -3.27 -2.92 -3.94
N GLY A 110 -3.23 -1.87 -4.76
CA GLY A 110 -4.29 -1.45 -5.66
C GLY A 110 -4.02 -2.00 -7.04
#